data_AF-A0A1E7EMP0-F1
#
_entry.id   AF-A0A1E7EMP0-F1
#
_cell.length_a   1.000
_cell.length_b   1.000
_cell.length_c   1.000
_cell.angle_alpha   90.00
_cell.angle_beta   90.00
_cell.angle_gamma   90.00
#
_symmetry.space_group_name_H-M   'P 1'
#
loop_
_entity.id
_entity.type
_entity.pdbx_description
1 polymer ?
#
loop_
_entity_poly.entity_id
_entity_poly.type
_entity_poly.pdbx_seq_one_letter_code
_entity_poly.pdbx_strand_id
1 'polypeptide(L)'
;MDDHPNIDNNEDDEQQQEAQAEEQEQIDAAAAAAAAAAETKQNHLKIDSVLARKRKFPLRNRNKINALIKEFLEKLEDDIHDMFFDTTYDAETDTYDGLDSDRDTEEEVETAIRFFPEVLSRRKDVYAGILHYPIQALASACNEDGDWQCNVKTVSFIPIVARLAIEFDLFEEDERGGLLCLDSDGDNVLHLLMLTDDTIVENLEKIYRAIDDKYLQVLIQLRKLGLLKKEDIERYSLLNFLCEKDYFAEKRLRFLVEWDPNALTQTDRFGQLVNAPTIQGFESVFEYGIRYFPQKKGISVLFHKPSSSLTTFQYACKKHGGEKVKKIIENTLARYSSSTPINSADALLSAAIDENVHVDGVYFLLRRDPDMLQKLLSSSPSSSTSSTAVADCDINMNSNSNSSSNNDTNDEVNSRKRKRS
;
A
#
# COMPACT_ATOMS: atom_id res chain seq x y z
N MET A 1 66.71 -9.49 -46.86
CA MET A 1 65.68 -9.59 -47.90
C MET A 1 64.42 -9.78 -47.10
N ASP A 2 63.86 -8.65 -46.71
CA ASP A 2 62.84 -8.55 -45.67
C ASP A 2 61.60 -8.00 -46.36
N ASP A 3 60.69 -8.92 -46.71
CA ASP A 3 59.38 -8.63 -47.26
C ASP A 3 58.43 -8.29 -46.11
N HIS A 4 58.15 -7.01 -45.94
CA HIS A 4 57.03 -6.56 -45.11
C HIS A 4 55.77 -6.48 -45.97
N PRO A 5 54.70 -7.22 -45.61
CA PRO A 5 53.44 -7.16 -46.33
C PRO A 5 52.78 -5.79 -46.09
N ASN A 6 52.45 -5.13 -47.19
CA ASN A 6 51.69 -3.89 -47.24
C ASN A 6 50.24 -4.21 -46.86
N ILE A 7 49.86 -3.94 -45.61
CA ILE A 7 48.49 -4.08 -45.13
C ILE A 7 47.73 -2.87 -45.67
N ASP A 8 46.89 -3.10 -46.69
CA ASP A 8 46.04 -2.10 -47.34
C ASP A 8 45.00 -1.55 -46.36
N ASN A 9 44.93 -0.22 -46.25
CA ASN A 9 44.02 0.59 -45.43
C ASN A 9 42.56 0.59 -45.95
N ASN A 10 41.99 -0.56 -46.30
CA ASN A 10 40.67 -0.63 -46.94
C ASN A 10 39.48 -0.64 -45.95
N GLU A 11 39.73 -0.62 -44.64
CA GLU A 11 38.67 -0.61 -43.61
C GLU A 11 38.09 0.80 -43.36
N ASP A 12 38.80 1.87 -43.75
CA ASP A 12 38.35 3.26 -43.51
C ASP A 12 37.19 3.69 -44.45
N ASP A 13 37.11 3.13 -45.66
CA ASP A 13 36.11 3.53 -46.66
C ASP A 13 34.72 2.93 -46.38
N GLU A 14 34.64 1.75 -45.77
CA GLU A 14 33.35 1.11 -45.42
C GLU A 14 32.69 1.82 -44.23
N GLN A 15 33.46 2.17 -43.19
CA GLN A 15 32.94 2.93 -42.04
C GLN A 15 32.44 4.32 -42.45
N GLN A 16 33.10 4.96 -43.43
CA GLN A 16 32.67 6.27 -43.91
C GLN A 16 31.38 6.21 -44.72
N GLN A 17 31.13 5.12 -45.46
CA GLN A 17 29.87 4.93 -46.20
C GLN A 17 28.70 4.59 -45.26
N GLU A 18 28.93 3.78 -44.23
CA GLU A 18 27.91 3.45 -43.22
C GLU A 18 27.48 4.71 -42.44
N ALA A 19 28.45 5.53 -42.00
CA ALA A 19 28.16 6.79 -41.32
C ALA A 19 27.37 7.78 -42.20
N GLN A 20 27.66 7.84 -43.51
CA GLN A 20 26.91 8.70 -44.44
C GLN A 20 25.47 8.19 -44.69
N ALA A 21 25.28 6.86 -44.71
CA ALA A 21 23.95 6.28 -44.86
C ALA A 21 23.09 6.53 -43.61
N GLU A 22 23.65 6.34 -42.41
CA GLU A 22 22.97 6.64 -41.14
C GLU A 22 22.62 8.13 -41.02
N GLU A 23 23.53 9.03 -41.42
CA GLU A 23 23.26 10.48 -41.40
C GLU A 23 22.13 10.84 -42.38
N GLN A 24 22.13 10.28 -43.58
CA GLN A 24 21.07 10.52 -44.57
C GLN A 24 19.72 9.98 -44.10
N GLU A 25 19.69 8.79 -43.48
CA GLU A 25 18.46 8.21 -42.91
C GLU A 25 17.90 9.10 -41.77
N GLN A 26 18.77 9.62 -40.90
CA GLN A 26 18.35 10.56 -39.85
C GLN A 26 17.80 11.87 -40.43
N ILE A 27 18.41 12.40 -41.50
CA ILE A 27 17.92 13.61 -42.18
C ILE A 27 16.54 13.37 -42.79
N ASP A 28 16.35 12.24 -43.46
CA ASP A 28 15.08 11.90 -44.11
C ASP A 28 13.97 11.63 -43.07
N ALA A 29 14.29 10.94 -41.96
CA ALA A 29 13.37 10.73 -40.85
C ALA A 29 12.98 12.06 -40.17
N ALA A 30 13.93 12.96 -39.95
CA ALA A 30 13.67 14.29 -39.39
C ALA A 30 12.81 15.15 -40.33
N ALA A 31 13.07 15.09 -41.65
CA ALA A 31 12.29 15.80 -42.65
C ALA A 31 10.84 15.28 -42.72
N ALA A 32 10.65 13.95 -42.64
CA ALA A 32 9.32 13.34 -42.58
C ALA A 32 8.55 13.72 -41.31
N ALA A 33 9.21 13.69 -40.14
CA ALA A 33 8.61 14.13 -38.87
C ALA A 33 8.21 15.61 -38.89
N ALA A 34 9.06 16.47 -39.46
CA ALA A 34 8.75 17.90 -39.62
C ALA A 34 7.57 18.15 -40.56
N ALA A 35 7.47 17.41 -41.66
CA ALA A 35 6.35 17.48 -42.60
C ALA A 35 5.03 17.05 -41.93
N ALA A 36 5.04 15.94 -41.20
CA ALA A 36 3.88 15.46 -40.44
C ALA A 36 3.44 16.48 -39.36
N ALA A 37 4.38 17.06 -38.61
CA ALA A 37 4.09 18.09 -37.62
C ALA A 37 3.48 19.36 -38.25
N ALA A 38 3.96 19.77 -39.43
CA ALA A 38 3.41 20.90 -40.17
C ALA A 38 1.98 20.65 -40.66
N GLU A 39 1.70 19.44 -41.15
CA GLU A 39 0.35 19.02 -41.55
C GLU A 39 -0.62 19.01 -40.37
N THR A 40 -0.23 18.41 -39.25
CA THR A 40 -1.02 18.39 -38.00
C THR A 40 -1.35 19.80 -37.53
N LYS A 41 -0.35 20.71 -37.51
CA LYS A 41 -0.56 22.12 -37.16
C LYS A 41 -1.53 22.81 -38.11
N GLN A 42 -1.45 22.53 -39.41
CA GLN A 42 -2.38 23.07 -40.39
C GLN A 42 -3.82 22.58 -40.14
N ASN A 43 -3.98 21.31 -39.76
CA ASN A 43 -5.27 20.72 -39.45
C ASN A 43 -5.89 21.33 -38.18
N HIS A 44 -5.10 21.56 -37.12
CA HIS A 44 -5.56 22.27 -35.92
C HIS A 44 -6.06 23.68 -36.24
N LEU A 45 -5.30 24.45 -37.03
CA LEU A 45 -5.70 25.81 -37.45
C LEU A 45 -7.00 25.80 -38.26
N LYS A 46 -7.22 24.78 -39.10
CA LYS A 46 -8.49 24.61 -39.83
C LYS A 46 -9.65 24.31 -38.88
N ILE A 47 -9.46 23.40 -37.91
CA ILE A 47 -10.46 23.06 -36.90
C ILE A 47 -10.84 24.30 -36.09
N ASP A 48 -9.85 25.04 -35.57
CA ASP A 48 -10.07 26.27 -34.80
C ASP A 48 -10.85 27.31 -35.60
N SER A 49 -10.50 27.49 -36.88
CA SER A 49 -11.21 28.41 -37.78
C SER A 49 -12.66 27.99 -38.01
N VAL A 50 -12.93 26.69 -38.18
CA VAL A 50 -14.29 26.14 -38.32
C VAL A 50 -15.09 26.37 -37.04
N LEU A 51 -14.51 26.09 -35.87
CA LEU A 51 -15.15 26.26 -34.56
C LEU A 51 -15.43 27.74 -34.25
N ALA A 52 -14.46 28.63 -34.47
CA ALA A 52 -14.62 30.08 -34.27
C ALA A 52 -15.71 30.69 -35.16
N ARG A 53 -15.92 30.14 -36.37
CA ARG A 53 -16.90 30.63 -37.34
C ARG A 53 -18.20 29.82 -37.35
N LYS A 54 -18.36 28.85 -36.45
CA LYS A 54 -19.49 27.91 -36.39
C LYS A 54 -20.86 28.58 -36.56
N ARG A 55 -21.11 29.72 -35.89
CA ARG A 55 -22.40 30.45 -35.97
C ARG A 55 -22.73 31.04 -37.35
N LYS A 56 -21.74 31.22 -38.22
CA LYS A 56 -21.90 31.77 -39.58
C LYS A 56 -22.25 30.72 -40.63
N PHE A 57 -22.14 29.42 -40.30
CA PHE A 57 -22.49 28.35 -41.22
C PHE A 57 -24.02 28.16 -41.33
N PRO A 58 -24.53 27.68 -42.49
CA PRO A 58 -25.93 27.25 -42.63
C PRO A 58 -26.34 26.26 -41.53
N LEU A 59 -27.63 26.26 -41.15
CA LEU A 59 -28.14 25.42 -40.06
C LEU A 59 -27.78 23.93 -40.22
N ARG A 60 -27.88 23.38 -41.43
CA ARG A 60 -27.50 21.99 -41.73
C ARG A 60 -26.04 21.69 -41.35
N ASN A 61 -25.12 22.58 -41.69
CA ASN A 61 -23.70 22.43 -41.37
C ASN A 61 -23.45 22.59 -39.87
N ARG A 62 -24.11 23.54 -39.21
CA ARG A 62 -24.02 23.73 -37.74
C ARG A 62 -24.43 22.47 -36.98
N ASN A 63 -25.52 21.82 -37.40
CA ASN A 63 -25.99 20.59 -36.77
C ASN A 63 -24.98 19.43 -36.97
N LYS A 64 -24.39 19.31 -38.18
CA LYS A 64 -23.32 18.32 -38.42
C LYS A 64 -22.08 18.59 -37.57
N ILE A 65 -21.64 19.86 -37.48
CA ILE A 65 -20.51 20.25 -36.64
C ILE A 65 -20.81 19.93 -35.16
N ASN A 66 -22.02 20.20 -34.67
CA ASN A 66 -22.43 19.83 -33.32
C ASN A 66 -22.35 18.32 -33.08
N ALA A 67 -22.86 17.51 -34.02
CA ALA A 67 -22.84 16.05 -33.90
C ALA A 67 -21.40 15.52 -33.84
N LEU A 68 -20.52 16.00 -34.73
CA LEU A 68 -19.10 15.60 -34.75
C LEU A 68 -18.34 16.03 -33.49
N ILE A 69 -18.58 17.25 -32.99
CA ILE A 69 -17.97 17.70 -31.72
C ILE A 69 -18.43 16.80 -30.58
N LYS A 70 -19.72 16.48 -30.53
CA LYS A 70 -20.27 15.62 -29.48
C LYS A 70 -19.63 14.23 -29.53
N GLU A 71 -19.61 13.60 -30.70
CA GLU A 71 -18.99 12.29 -30.90
C GLU A 71 -17.50 12.30 -30.54
N PHE A 72 -16.76 13.35 -30.91
CA PHE A 72 -15.36 13.50 -30.56
C PHE A 72 -15.15 13.59 -29.04
N LEU A 73 -15.95 14.42 -28.35
CA LEU A 73 -15.84 14.58 -26.90
C LEU A 73 -16.22 13.30 -26.15
N GLU A 74 -17.29 12.60 -26.56
CA GLU A 74 -17.69 11.33 -25.96
C GLU A 74 -16.58 10.27 -26.12
N LYS A 75 -16.00 10.15 -27.32
CA LYS A 75 -14.89 9.22 -27.55
C LYS A 75 -13.64 9.57 -26.76
N LEU A 76 -13.29 10.86 -26.67
CA LEU A 76 -12.11 11.30 -25.91
C LEU A 76 -12.32 11.10 -24.41
N GLU A 77 -13.53 11.33 -23.89
CA GLU A 77 -13.87 11.04 -22.49
C GLU A 77 -13.75 9.54 -22.19
N ASP A 78 -14.26 8.69 -23.08
CA ASP A 78 -14.18 7.23 -22.94
C ASP A 78 -12.72 6.75 -23.04
N ASP A 79 -11.93 7.30 -23.97
CA ASP A 79 -10.50 7.00 -24.14
C ASP A 79 -9.70 7.38 -22.87
N ILE A 80 -9.91 8.58 -22.33
CA ILE A 80 -9.29 9.01 -21.05
C ILE A 80 -9.71 8.10 -19.90
N HIS A 81 -10.98 7.68 -19.86
CA HIS A 81 -11.44 6.74 -18.84
C HIS A 81 -10.73 5.38 -18.99
N ASP A 82 -10.62 4.87 -20.21
CA ASP A 82 -9.99 3.60 -20.52
C ASP A 82 -8.49 3.59 -20.17
N MET A 83 -7.77 4.71 -20.34
CA MET A 83 -6.35 4.85 -19.96
C MET A 83 -6.06 4.54 -18.48
N PHE A 84 -7.04 4.67 -17.58
CA PHE A 84 -6.88 4.30 -16.16
C PHE A 84 -6.95 2.79 -15.90
N PHE A 85 -7.59 2.05 -16.79
CA PHE A 85 -7.85 0.61 -16.64
C PHE A 85 -7.08 -0.23 -17.65
N ASP A 86 -6.45 0.38 -18.65
CA ASP A 86 -5.67 -0.37 -19.60
C ASP A 86 -4.36 -0.82 -18.95
N THR A 87 -4.36 -2.08 -18.55
CA THR A 87 -3.23 -2.73 -17.92
C THR A 87 -2.71 -3.88 -18.77
N THR A 88 -3.22 -4.01 -19.99
CA THR A 88 -2.83 -5.07 -20.90
C THR A 88 -1.41 -4.81 -21.38
N TYR A 89 -0.55 -5.80 -21.17
CA TYR A 89 0.80 -5.80 -21.70
C TYR A 89 0.80 -6.75 -22.88
N ASP A 90 0.87 -6.21 -24.09
CA ASP A 90 1.03 -7.02 -25.28
C ASP A 90 2.51 -7.41 -25.42
N ALA A 91 2.81 -8.68 -25.12
CA ALA A 91 4.16 -9.21 -25.18
C ALA A 91 4.75 -9.21 -26.61
N GLU A 92 3.92 -9.14 -27.65
CA GLU A 92 4.39 -9.09 -29.05
C GLU A 92 4.81 -7.67 -29.44
N THR A 93 4.08 -6.66 -28.97
CA THR A 93 4.29 -5.27 -29.37
C THR A 93 5.08 -4.45 -28.36
N ASP A 94 5.31 -4.97 -27.14
CA ASP A 94 5.94 -4.24 -26.02
C ASP A 94 5.26 -2.87 -25.79
N THR A 95 3.97 -2.79 -26.12
CA THR A 95 3.21 -1.54 -26.11
C THR A 95 2.24 -1.59 -24.93
N TYR A 96 2.44 -0.67 -23.99
CA TYR A 96 1.57 -0.44 -22.85
C TYR A 96 0.69 0.78 -23.12
N ASP A 97 -0.60 0.55 -23.31
CA ASP A 97 -1.57 1.56 -23.74
C ASP A 97 -2.16 2.40 -22.59
N GLY A 98 -2.01 1.94 -21.34
CA GLY A 98 -2.43 2.69 -20.15
C GLY A 98 -1.49 3.81 -19.75
N LEU A 99 -1.80 4.48 -18.62
CA LEU A 99 -0.96 5.52 -18.03
C LEU A 99 0.40 5.01 -17.56
N ASP A 100 1.49 5.64 -18.00
CA ASP A 100 2.85 5.23 -17.64
C ASP A 100 3.64 6.40 -17.05
N SER A 101 4.06 6.30 -15.79
CA SER A 101 4.88 7.31 -15.09
C SER A 101 6.23 7.60 -15.76
N ASP A 102 6.72 6.69 -16.61
CA ASP A 102 7.97 6.86 -17.35
C ASP A 102 7.75 7.66 -18.65
N ARG A 103 6.51 7.72 -19.16
CA ARG A 103 6.12 8.40 -20.41
C ARG A 103 5.30 9.66 -20.16
N ASP A 104 4.32 9.59 -19.28
CA ASP A 104 3.27 10.57 -19.06
C ASP A 104 3.59 11.42 -17.82
N THR A 105 3.41 12.73 -17.93
CA THR A 105 3.66 13.69 -16.84
C THR A 105 2.42 13.91 -15.98
N GLU A 106 2.60 14.34 -14.72
CA GLU A 106 1.48 14.70 -13.85
C GLU A 106 0.63 15.84 -14.47
N GLU A 107 1.25 16.78 -15.17
CA GLU A 107 0.56 17.89 -15.84
C GLU A 107 -0.31 17.43 -17.02
N GLU A 108 0.12 16.44 -17.78
CA GLU A 108 -0.66 15.85 -18.87
C GLU A 108 -1.89 15.11 -18.32
N VAL A 109 -1.68 14.29 -17.29
CA VAL A 109 -2.77 13.57 -16.60
C VAL A 109 -3.75 14.54 -15.96
N GLU A 110 -3.26 15.58 -15.26
CA GLU A 110 -4.11 16.63 -14.69
C GLU A 110 -4.89 17.36 -15.78
N THR A 111 -4.25 17.69 -16.91
CA THR A 111 -4.92 18.36 -18.03
C THR A 111 -6.07 17.50 -18.57
N ALA A 112 -5.84 16.22 -18.82
CA ALA A 112 -6.86 15.28 -19.31
C ALA A 112 -8.06 15.20 -18.35
N ILE A 113 -7.80 15.02 -17.05
CA ILE A 113 -8.84 14.94 -16.02
C ILE A 113 -9.63 16.25 -15.91
N ARG A 114 -8.98 17.41 -15.99
CA ARG A 114 -9.66 18.70 -15.91
C ARG A 114 -10.62 18.94 -17.08
N PHE A 115 -10.40 18.30 -18.23
CA PHE A 115 -11.35 18.34 -19.34
C PHE A 115 -12.59 17.47 -19.10
N PHE A 116 -12.45 16.34 -18.41
CA PHE A 116 -13.53 15.38 -18.15
C PHE A 116 -13.47 14.84 -16.72
N PRO A 117 -13.80 15.65 -15.69
CA PRO A 117 -13.63 15.24 -14.29
C PRO A 117 -14.50 14.03 -13.92
N GLU A 118 -15.66 13.86 -14.57
CA GLU A 118 -16.62 12.80 -14.30
C GLU A 118 -16.03 11.39 -14.48
N VAL A 119 -14.99 11.25 -15.29
CA VAL A 119 -14.29 9.96 -15.51
C VAL A 119 -13.78 9.37 -14.20
N LEU A 120 -13.37 10.19 -13.23
CA LEU A 120 -12.85 9.72 -11.94
C LEU A 120 -13.89 9.00 -11.08
N SER A 121 -15.18 9.27 -11.31
CA SER A 121 -16.30 8.65 -10.57
C SER A 121 -16.93 7.47 -11.30
N ARG A 122 -16.53 7.24 -12.56
CA ARG A 122 -17.08 6.19 -13.42
C ARG A 122 -16.41 4.87 -13.11
N ARG A 123 -17.17 3.90 -12.60
CA ARG A 123 -16.65 2.55 -12.33
C ARG A 123 -16.59 1.71 -13.61
N LYS A 124 -15.57 0.86 -13.72
CA LYS A 124 -15.43 -0.13 -14.80
C LYS A 124 -15.35 -1.53 -14.19
N ASP A 125 -15.92 -2.51 -14.89
CA ASP A 125 -15.73 -3.93 -14.58
C ASP A 125 -14.33 -4.33 -15.03
N VAL A 126 -13.46 -4.66 -14.08
CA VAL A 126 -12.06 -5.01 -14.35
C VAL A 126 -11.92 -6.51 -14.55
N TYR A 127 -12.52 -7.30 -13.65
CA TYR A 127 -12.50 -8.75 -13.72
C TYR A 127 -13.66 -9.34 -12.93
N ALA A 128 -14.36 -10.33 -13.51
CA ALA A 128 -15.40 -11.10 -12.84
C ALA A 128 -16.52 -10.28 -12.14
N GLY A 129 -16.87 -9.09 -12.66
CA GLY A 129 -17.90 -8.23 -12.07
C GLY A 129 -17.39 -7.31 -10.95
N ILE A 130 -16.08 -7.30 -10.70
CA ILE A 130 -15.44 -6.41 -9.73
C ILE A 130 -15.37 -5.01 -10.35
N LEU A 131 -16.14 -4.08 -9.77
CA LEU A 131 -16.23 -2.70 -10.22
C LEU A 131 -15.21 -1.81 -9.50
N HIS A 132 -14.21 -1.33 -10.22
CA HIS A 132 -13.22 -0.40 -9.68
C HIS A 132 -13.50 1.04 -10.11
N TYR A 133 -13.19 1.97 -9.21
CA TYR A 133 -12.91 3.35 -9.58
C TYR A 133 -11.52 3.46 -10.23
N PRO A 134 -11.30 4.46 -11.10
CA PRO A 134 -9.99 4.70 -11.71
C PRO A 134 -8.84 4.73 -10.70
N ILE A 135 -9.03 5.37 -9.55
CA ILE A 135 -7.99 5.46 -8.51
C ILE A 135 -7.58 4.10 -7.92
N GLN A 136 -8.47 3.11 -7.92
CA GLN A 136 -8.16 1.74 -7.49
C GLN A 136 -7.34 1.00 -8.57
N ALA A 137 -7.68 1.20 -9.85
CA ALA A 137 -6.93 0.64 -10.98
C ALA A 137 -5.50 1.22 -11.12
N LEU A 138 -5.28 2.45 -10.63
CA LEU A 138 -3.94 3.03 -10.53
C LEU A 138 -3.06 2.32 -9.49
N ALA A 139 -3.65 1.66 -8.49
CA ALA A 139 -2.90 0.93 -7.48
C ALA A 139 -2.67 -0.54 -7.87
N SER A 140 -3.66 -1.20 -8.46
CA SER A 140 -3.55 -2.61 -8.83
C SER A 140 -4.15 -2.91 -10.19
N ALA A 141 -3.56 -3.88 -10.88
CA ALA A 141 -3.91 -4.34 -12.21
C ALA A 141 -4.14 -5.85 -12.20
N CYS A 142 -5.05 -6.36 -13.04
CA CYS A 142 -5.11 -7.79 -13.33
C CYS A 142 -4.19 -8.12 -14.51
N ASN A 143 -3.46 -9.23 -14.44
CA ASN A 143 -2.83 -9.82 -15.61
C ASN A 143 -3.85 -10.63 -16.45
N GLU A 144 -3.40 -11.22 -17.56
CA GLU A 144 -4.26 -12.04 -18.45
C GLU A 144 -4.88 -13.25 -17.74
N ASP A 145 -4.19 -13.80 -16.74
CA ASP A 145 -4.66 -14.92 -15.92
C ASP A 145 -5.70 -14.50 -14.87
N GLY A 146 -5.90 -13.19 -14.68
CA GLY A 146 -6.77 -12.61 -13.67
C GLY A 146 -6.12 -12.44 -12.29
N ASP A 147 -4.82 -12.69 -12.17
CA ASP A 147 -4.08 -12.45 -10.94
C ASP A 147 -3.83 -10.95 -10.76
N TRP A 148 -4.05 -10.48 -9.53
CA TRP A 148 -3.83 -9.09 -9.16
C TRP A 148 -2.35 -8.80 -8.90
N GLN A 149 -1.83 -7.80 -9.58
CA GLN A 149 -0.47 -7.30 -9.47
C GLN A 149 -0.43 -5.82 -9.08
N CYS A 150 0.75 -5.39 -8.58
CA CYS A 150 1.01 -4.00 -8.24
C CYS A 150 1.19 -3.17 -9.52
N ASN A 151 0.40 -2.11 -9.73
CA ASN A 151 0.54 -1.28 -10.93
C ASN A 151 1.63 -0.21 -10.79
N VAL A 152 2.90 -0.62 -10.93
CA VAL A 152 4.07 0.27 -10.75
C VAL A 152 4.17 1.40 -11.77
N LYS A 153 3.48 1.28 -12.92
CA LYS A 153 3.46 2.27 -13.99
C LYS A 153 2.54 3.44 -13.65
N THR A 154 1.46 3.19 -12.93
CA THR A 154 0.43 4.19 -12.66
C THR A 154 0.39 4.72 -11.24
N VAL A 155 0.94 3.97 -10.26
CA VAL A 155 0.73 4.23 -8.81
C VAL A 155 1.11 5.65 -8.38
N SER A 156 2.09 6.28 -9.04
CA SER A 156 2.54 7.65 -8.78
C SER A 156 1.47 8.70 -9.05
N PHE A 157 0.47 8.41 -9.88
CA PHE A 157 -0.61 9.34 -10.18
C PHE A 157 -1.73 9.35 -9.13
N ILE A 158 -1.74 8.43 -8.17
CA ILE A 158 -2.76 8.36 -7.11
C ILE A 158 -2.92 9.70 -6.35
N PRO A 159 -1.83 10.37 -5.91
CA PRO A 159 -1.95 11.62 -5.15
C PRO A 159 -2.60 12.77 -5.95
N ILE A 160 -2.27 12.91 -7.23
CA ILE A 160 -2.87 13.94 -8.09
C ILE A 160 -4.34 13.62 -8.40
N VAL A 161 -4.66 12.35 -8.66
CA VAL A 161 -6.04 11.91 -8.93
C VAL A 161 -6.94 12.10 -7.71
N ALA A 162 -6.48 11.72 -6.51
CA ALA A 162 -7.24 11.95 -5.28
C ALA A 162 -7.47 13.44 -5.02
N ARG A 163 -6.45 14.28 -5.24
CA ARG A 163 -6.54 15.74 -5.09
C ARG A 163 -7.58 16.34 -6.04
N LEU A 164 -7.55 15.95 -7.32
CA LEU A 164 -8.48 16.44 -8.33
C LEU A 164 -9.91 15.96 -8.05
N ALA A 165 -10.08 14.70 -7.64
CA ALA A 165 -11.38 14.16 -7.25
C ALA A 165 -12.04 14.96 -6.10
N ILE A 166 -11.23 15.43 -5.13
CA ILE A 166 -11.67 16.32 -4.05
C ILE A 166 -11.98 17.72 -4.59
N GLU A 167 -11.12 18.27 -5.45
CA GLU A 167 -11.33 19.60 -6.05
C GLU A 167 -12.66 19.69 -6.80
N PHE A 168 -13.07 18.61 -7.46
CA PHE A 168 -14.31 18.52 -8.23
C PHE A 168 -15.53 18.02 -7.44
N ASP A 169 -15.41 17.77 -6.13
CA ASP A 169 -16.50 17.30 -5.27
C ASP A 169 -17.20 16.03 -5.81
N LEU A 170 -16.40 15.08 -6.34
CA LEU A 170 -16.92 13.88 -7.01
C LEU A 170 -17.29 12.75 -6.03
N PHE A 171 -16.85 12.86 -4.78
CA PHE A 171 -16.97 11.86 -3.73
C PHE A 171 -17.37 12.53 -2.42
N GLU A 172 -17.93 11.76 -1.49
CA GLU A 172 -18.21 12.28 -0.16
C GLU A 172 -16.89 12.65 0.56
N GLU A 173 -16.95 13.61 1.49
CA GLU A 173 -15.78 14.14 2.19
C GLU A 173 -14.97 13.04 2.90
N ASP A 174 -15.65 12.02 3.44
CA ASP A 174 -15.02 10.89 4.13
C ASP A 174 -14.43 9.84 3.18
N GLU A 175 -14.85 9.82 1.91
CA GLU A 175 -14.26 8.97 0.85
C GLU A 175 -12.90 9.51 0.37
N ARG A 176 -12.57 10.77 0.68
CA ARG A 176 -11.29 11.45 0.39
C ARG A 176 -10.83 11.31 -1.06
N GLY A 177 -11.70 11.70 -1.99
CA GLY A 177 -11.39 11.62 -3.42
C GLY A 177 -11.31 10.18 -3.94
N GLY A 178 -12.10 9.28 -3.36
CA GLY A 178 -12.15 7.87 -3.74
C GLY A 178 -11.10 6.97 -3.07
N LEU A 179 -10.13 7.54 -2.34
CA LEU A 179 -9.09 6.76 -1.64
C LEU A 179 -9.66 5.74 -0.66
N LEU A 180 -10.79 6.06 0.00
CA LEU A 180 -11.45 5.22 0.98
C LEU A 180 -12.70 4.50 0.45
N CYS A 181 -12.99 4.61 -0.84
CA CYS A 181 -14.05 3.81 -1.43
C CYS A 181 -13.66 2.34 -1.36
N LEU A 182 -14.58 1.52 -0.84
CA LEU A 182 -14.41 0.08 -0.81
C LEU A 182 -14.80 -0.51 -2.17
N ASP A 183 -14.01 -1.45 -2.66
CA ASP A 183 -14.37 -2.36 -3.75
C ASP A 183 -15.33 -3.46 -3.26
N SER A 184 -15.52 -4.50 -4.08
CA SER A 184 -16.37 -5.65 -3.74
C SER A 184 -15.80 -6.54 -2.63
N ASP A 185 -14.49 -6.55 -2.44
CA ASP A 185 -13.80 -7.36 -1.42
C ASP A 185 -13.68 -6.61 -0.08
N GLY A 186 -14.08 -5.34 -0.08
CA GLY A 186 -13.99 -4.47 1.09
C GLY A 186 -12.65 -3.76 1.17
N ASP A 187 -11.88 -3.76 0.08
CA ASP A 187 -10.58 -3.12 -0.01
C ASP A 187 -10.66 -1.71 -0.60
N ASN A 188 -9.81 -0.84 -0.08
CA ASN A 188 -9.67 0.52 -0.57
C ASN A 188 -8.25 0.75 -1.08
N VAL A 189 -7.99 1.93 -1.67
CA VAL A 189 -6.69 2.25 -2.25
C VAL A 189 -5.55 2.12 -1.24
N LEU A 190 -5.80 2.40 0.05
CA LEU A 190 -4.78 2.23 1.09
C LEU A 190 -4.42 0.76 1.34
N HIS A 191 -5.40 -0.16 1.29
CA HIS A 191 -5.10 -1.61 1.33
C HIS A 191 -4.35 -2.05 0.08
N LEU A 192 -4.76 -1.57 -1.10
CA LEU A 192 -4.07 -1.88 -2.37
C LEU A 192 -2.61 -1.40 -2.34
N LEU A 193 -2.34 -0.26 -1.71
CA LEU A 193 -0.98 0.24 -1.48
C LEU A 193 -0.16 -0.58 -0.46
N MET A 194 -0.76 -1.54 0.25
CA MET A 194 -0.04 -2.49 1.11
C MET A 194 0.31 -3.79 0.39
N LEU A 195 -0.26 -4.03 -0.80
CA LEU A 195 0.00 -5.25 -1.54
C LEU A 195 1.48 -5.34 -1.96
N THR A 196 1.91 -6.59 -2.11
CA THR A 196 3.09 -6.96 -2.89
C THR A 196 2.61 -7.97 -3.90
N ASP A 197 3.18 -7.91 -5.09
CA ASP A 197 2.94 -8.93 -6.11
C ASP A 197 3.33 -10.32 -5.56
N ASP A 198 2.61 -11.37 -5.97
CA ASP A 198 2.92 -12.75 -5.61
C ASP A 198 3.51 -13.54 -6.82
N THR A 199 3.63 -12.90 -7.99
CA THR A 199 4.11 -13.56 -9.22
C THR A 199 5.57 -14.00 -9.10
N ILE A 200 5.84 -15.25 -9.48
CA ILE A 200 7.17 -15.88 -9.40
C ILE A 200 7.94 -15.55 -10.68
N VAL A 201 8.79 -14.52 -10.66
CA VAL A 201 9.64 -14.13 -11.79
C VAL A 201 11.12 -14.25 -11.41
N GLU A 202 12.04 -14.28 -12.37
CA GLU A 202 13.47 -14.12 -12.09
C GLU A 202 13.78 -12.66 -11.69
N ASN A 203 14.73 -12.42 -10.77
CA ASN A 203 15.08 -11.08 -10.23
C ASN A 203 14.05 -10.40 -9.29
N LEU A 204 13.19 -11.19 -8.64
CA LEU A 204 12.15 -10.73 -7.69
C LEU A 204 12.61 -9.69 -6.69
N GLU A 205 13.78 -9.87 -6.06
CA GLU A 205 14.21 -8.95 -5.01
C GLU A 205 14.39 -7.51 -5.52
N LYS A 206 14.87 -7.34 -6.76
CA LYS A 206 15.05 -6.02 -7.37
C LYS A 206 13.70 -5.39 -7.70
N ILE A 207 12.77 -6.18 -8.26
CA ILE A 207 11.42 -5.74 -8.61
C ILE A 207 10.66 -5.32 -7.35
N TYR A 208 10.64 -6.18 -6.32
CA TYR A 208 9.95 -5.89 -5.08
C TYR A 208 10.51 -4.68 -4.32
N ARG A 209 11.84 -4.49 -4.36
CA ARG A 209 12.45 -3.28 -3.78
C ARG A 209 11.99 -2.02 -4.50
N ALA A 210 11.87 -2.06 -5.83
CA ALA A 210 11.37 -0.94 -6.62
C ALA A 210 9.88 -0.68 -6.38
N ILE A 211 9.07 -1.73 -6.22
CA ILE A 211 7.65 -1.63 -5.81
C ILE A 211 7.55 -0.95 -4.44
N ASP A 212 8.29 -1.45 -3.45
CA ASP A 212 8.27 -0.91 -2.09
C ASP A 212 8.68 0.57 -2.06
N ASP A 213 9.68 0.96 -2.87
CA ASP A 213 10.09 2.35 -3.03
C ASP A 213 8.99 3.24 -3.65
N LYS A 214 8.41 2.82 -4.79
CA LYS A 214 7.36 3.60 -5.47
C LYS A 214 6.13 3.79 -4.57
N TYR A 215 5.68 2.72 -3.93
CA TYR A 215 4.49 2.76 -3.07
C TYR A 215 4.75 3.56 -1.80
N LEU A 216 5.95 3.47 -1.22
CA LEU A 216 6.34 4.34 -0.10
C LEU A 216 6.31 5.83 -0.50
N GLN A 217 6.78 6.20 -1.69
CA GLN A 217 6.71 7.60 -2.13
C GLN A 217 5.27 8.10 -2.19
N VAL A 218 4.34 7.27 -2.70
CA VAL A 218 2.92 7.59 -2.74
C VAL A 218 2.35 7.78 -1.34
N LEU A 219 2.63 6.89 -0.39
CA LEU A 219 2.20 7.04 1.01
C LEU A 219 2.75 8.33 1.65
N ILE A 220 4.02 8.68 1.37
CA ILE A 220 4.63 9.93 1.84
C ILE A 220 3.91 11.15 1.26
N GLN A 221 3.59 11.14 -0.05
CA GLN A 221 2.87 12.22 -0.69
C GLN A 221 1.43 12.35 -0.16
N LEU A 222 0.70 11.24 -0.03
CA LEU A 222 -0.65 11.22 0.56
C LEU A 222 -0.65 11.78 2.00
N ARG A 223 0.38 11.45 2.80
CA ARG A 223 0.57 12.04 4.13
C ARG A 223 0.80 13.56 4.06
N LYS A 224 1.67 14.02 3.16
CA LYS A 224 1.96 15.46 2.99
C LYS A 224 0.73 16.25 2.57
N LEU A 225 -0.14 15.65 1.76
CA LEU A 225 -1.42 16.22 1.34
C LEU A 225 -2.51 16.14 2.42
N GLY A 226 -2.25 15.49 3.56
CA GLY A 226 -3.25 15.26 4.61
C GLY A 226 -4.33 14.24 4.23
N LEU A 227 -4.13 13.49 3.14
CA LEU A 227 -5.05 12.48 2.64
C LEU A 227 -4.85 11.13 3.31
N LEU A 228 -3.63 10.78 3.72
CA LEU A 228 -3.35 9.67 4.63
C LEU A 228 -3.20 10.23 6.04
N LYS A 229 -3.98 9.68 6.98
CA LYS A 229 -4.01 10.09 8.39
C LYS A 229 -3.48 8.97 9.27
N LYS A 230 -3.06 9.32 10.47
CA LYS A 230 -2.52 8.36 11.44
C LYS A 230 -3.55 7.29 11.78
N GLU A 231 -4.80 7.73 11.98
CA GLU A 231 -5.94 6.88 12.35
C GLU A 231 -6.28 5.85 11.27
N ASP A 232 -5.88 6.07 10.02
CA ASP A 232 -6.11 5.13 8.92
C ASP A 232 -5.27 3.87 9.08
N ILE A 233 -4.05 3.98 9.62
CA ILE A 233 -3.14 2.85 9.82
C ILE A 233 -3.83 1.80 10.70
N GLU A 234 -4.44 2.28 11.78
CA GLU A 234 -5.17 1.49 12.75
C GLU A 234 -6.54 1.04 12.18
N ARG A 235 -7.35 2.00 11.71
CA ARG A 235 -8.72 1.76 11.24
C ARG A 235 -8.81 0.74 10.11
N TYR A 236 -7.84 0.75 9.21
CA TYR A 236 -7.78 -0.12 8.04
C TYR A 236 -6.76 -1.25 8.21
N SER A 237 -6.21 -1.44 9.43
CA SER A 237 -5.26 -2.52 9.72
C SER A 237 -4.12 -2.60 8.69
N LEU A 238 -3.63 -1.45 8.19
CA LEU A 238 -2.71 -1.39 7.06
C LEU A 238 -1.42 -2.19 7.31
N LEU A 239 -0.96 -2.19 8.56
CA LEU A 239 0.22 -2.94 8.96
C LEU A 239 0.01 -4.47 8.92
N ASN A 240 -1.20 -4.95 9.22
CA ASN A 240 -1.55 -6.37 9.08
C ASN A 240 -1.56 -6.77 7.60
N PHE A 241 -2.26 -6.01 6.76
CA PHE A 241 -2.28 -6.22 5.30
C PHE A 241 -0.89 -6.28 4.69
N LEU A 242 0.00 -5.35 5.08
CA LEU A 242 1.38 -5.31 4.58
C LEU A 242 2.19 -6.56 4.96
N CYS A 243 1.92 -7.12 6.14
CA CYS A 243 2.65 -8.27 6.66
C CYS A 243 2.07 -9.61 6.23
N GLU A 244 0.86 -9.70 5.69
CA GLU A 244 0.28 -10.96 5.22
C GLU A 244 0.99 -11.56 4.00
N LYS A 245 1.79 -10.76 3.30
CA LYS A 245 2.40 -11.14 2.02
C LYS A 245 3.72 -11.89 2.15
N ASP A 246 4.04 -12.67 1.13
CA ASP A 246 5.26 -13.48 1.09
C ASP A 246 6.53 -12.64 0.88
N TYR A 247 6.44 -11.46 0.25
CA TYR A 247 7.52 -10.48 0.22
C TYR A 247 7.47 -9.52 1.41
N PHE A 248 8.64 -9.23 2.00
CA PHE A 248 8.74 -8.30 3.11
C PHE A 248 9.02 -6.86 2.67
N ALA A 249 7.97 -6.05 2.62
CA ALA A 249 8.02 -4.62 2.32
C ALA A 249 8.56 -3.78 3.50
N GLU A 250 9.85 -3.93 3.78
CA GLU A 250 10.51 -3.34 4.97
C GLU A 250 10.37 -1.81 5.05
N LYS A 251 10.46 -1.10 3.92
CA LYS A 251 10.47 0.37 3.94
C LYS A 251 9.08 0.91 4.25
N ARG A 252 8.03 0.33 3.66
CA ARG A 252 6.63 0.63 4.01
C ARG A 252 6.33 0.26 5.46
N LEU A 253 6.79 -0.89 5.95
CA LEU A 253 6.59 -1.30 7.35
C LEU A 253 7.20 -0.27 8.29
N ARG A 254 8.47 0.09 8.06
CA ARG A 254 9.15 1.10 8.87
C ARG A 254 8.38 2.42 8.85
N PHE A 255 7.96 2.89 7.68
CA PHE A 255 7.21 4.14 7.57
C PHE A 255 5.92 4.14 8.42
N LEU A 256 5.12 3.07 8.35
CA LEU A 256 3.88 2.96 9.11
C LEU A 256 4.15 2.87 10.62
N VAL A 257 5.09 2.04 11.04
CA VAL A 257 5.41 1.82 12.45
C VAL A 257 6.05 3.05 13.08
N GLU A 258 6.96 3.75 12.39
CA GLU A 258 7.56 4.98 12.90
C GLU A 258 6.54 6.13 12.98
N TRP A 259 5.48 6.08 12.17
CA TRP A 259 4.38 7.04 12.25
C TRP A 259 3.37 6.69 13.35
N ASP A 260 3.00 5.41 13.46
CA ASP A 260 2.15 4.93 14.54
C ASP A 260 2.61 3.59 15.14
N PRO A 261 3.43 3.63 16.21
CA PRO A 261 3.89 2.41 16.85
C PRO A 261 2.76 1.57 17.44
N ASN A 262 1.62 2.17 17.80
CA ASN A 262 0.51 1.44 18.42
C ASN A 262 -0.07 0.37 17.50
N ALA A 263 0.02 0.56 16.18
CA ALA A 263 -0.41 -0.40 15.17
C ALA A 263 0.24 -1.80 15.33
N LEU A 264 1.44 -1.89 15.92
CA LEU A 264 2.09 -3.18 16.22
C LEU A 264 1.36 -4.01 17.28
N THR A 265 0.58 -3.36 18.14
CA THR A 265 -0.17 -3.98 19.24
C THR A 265 -1.64 -4.14 18.95
N GLN A 266 -2.07 -3.72 17.75
CA GLN A 266 -3.45 -3.84 17.33
C GLN A 266 -3.70 -5.18 16.64
N THR A 267 -4.82 -5.77 17.01
CA THR A 267 -5.34 -6.95 16.35
C THR A 267 -6.19 -6.55 15.16
N ASP A 268 -6.11 -7.31 14.08
CA ASP A 268 -7.03 -7.21 12.95
C ASP A 268 -8.47 -7.63 13.32
N ARG A 269 -9.36 -7.67 12.32
CA ARG A 269 -10.76 -8.14 12.47
C ARG A 269 -10.89 -9.59 12.97
N PHE A 270 -9.82 -10.38 12.90
CA PHE A 270 -9.74 -11.75 13.37
C PHE A 270 -9.06 -11.88 14.73
N GLY A 271 -8.71 -10.78 15.39
CA GLY A 271 -7.99 -10.84 16.66
C GLY A 271 -6.52 -11.22 16.50
N GLN A 272 -5.96 -11.12 15.29
CA GLN A 272 -4.58 -11.48 14.99
C GLN A 272 -3.69 -10.23 14.99
N LEU A 273 -2.57 -10.29 15.71
CA LEU A 273 -1.51 -9.29 15.60
C LEU A 273 -0.74 -9.48 14.29
N VAL A 274 0.05 -8.46 13.95
CA VAL A 274 0.96 -8.44 12.81
C VAL A 274 1.74 -9.75 12.71
N ASN A 275 1.40 -10.56 11.70
CA ASN A 275 2.08 -11.81 11.42
C ASN A 275 2.97 -11.62 10.20
N ALA A 276 4.27 -11.82 10.37
CA ALA A 276 5.23 -11.69 9.28
C ALA A 276 5.70 -13.08 8.83
N PRO A 277 5.26 -13.56 7.64
CA PRO A 277 5.52 -14.91 7.19
C PRO A 277 6.98 -15.11 6.78
N THR A 278 7.72 -14.04 6.50
CA THR A 278 9.15 -14.08 6.23
C THR A 278 9.96 -13.99 7.52
N ILE A 279 11.17 -14.56 7.51
CA ILE A 279 12.06 -14.49 8.67
C ILE A 279 12.56 -13.06 8.93
N GLN A 280 12.73 -12.26 7.87
CA GLN A 280 13.14 -10.86 7.94
C GLN A 280 12.02 -9.98 8.48
N GLY A 281 10.78 -10.23 8.06
CA GLY A 281 9.63 -9.54 8.59
C GLY A 281 9.39 -9.87 10.06
N PHE A 282 9.56 -11.14 10.45
CA PHE A 282 9.52 -11.54 11.86
C PHE A 282 10.56 -10.77 12.69
N GLU A 283 11.82 -10.74 12.24
CA GLU A 283 12.88 -9.99 12.93
C GLU A 283 12.53 -8.50 13.04
N SER A 284 12.04 -7.90 11.96
CA SER A 284 11.70 -6.47 11.92
C SER A 284 10.54 -6.11 12.84
N VAL A 285 9.43 -6.85 12.77
CA VAL A 285 8.26 -6.66 13.64
C VAL A 285 8.67 -6.81 15.11
N PHE A 286 9.47 -7.84 15.43
CA PHE A 286 9.96 -8.03 16.79
C PHE A 286 10.88 -6.88 17.24
N GLU A 287 11.82 -6.48 16.39
CA GLU A 287 12.73 -5.38 16.67
C GLU A 287 11.98 -4.08 16.95
N TYR A 288 10.98 -3.72 16.13
CA TYR A 288 10.17 -2.55 16.40
C TYR A 288 9.29 -2.69 17.65
N GLY A 289 8.78 -3.89 17.92
CA GLY A 289 8.07 -4.21 19.15
C GLY A 289 8.91 -3.92 20.39
N ILE A 290 10.19 -4.35 20.40
CA ILE A 290 11.12 -4.06 21.49
C ILE A 290 11.51 -2.58 21.51
N ARG A 291 11.76 -1.96 20.34
CA ARG A 291 12.17 -0.56 20.24
C ARG A 291 11.13 0.39 20.83
N TYR A 292 9.86 0.20 20.51
CA TYR A 292 8.77 1.09 20.94
C TYR A 292 8.08 0.65 22.23
N PHE A 293 8.14 -0.65 22.56
CA PHE A 293 7.51 -1.20 23.77
C PHE A 293 8.47 -2.09 24.60
N PRO A 294 9.62 -1.56 25.05
CA PRO A 294 10.74 -2.34 25.59
C PRO A 294 10.43 -3.12 26.87
N GLN A 295 9.41 -2.72 27.64
CA GLN A 295 9.18 -3.28 28.97
C GLN A 295 8.30 -4.53 28.96
N LYS A 296 7.13 -4.44 28.33
CA LYS A 296 6.04 -5.41 28.51
C LYS A 296 5.48 -5.85 27.15
N LYS A 297 4.88 -4.91 26.43
CA LYS A 297 4.14 -5.22 25.21
C LYS A 297 5.04 -5.76 24.10
N GLY A 298 6.29 -5.32 23.99
CA GLY A 298 7.18 -5.72 22.90
C GLY A 298 7.46 -7.22 22.86
N ILE A 299 7.70 -7.85 24.02
CA ILE A 299 7.85 -9.32 24.09
C ILE A 299 6.48 -9.99 23.89
N SER A 300 5.42 -9.45 24.50
CA SER A 300 4.07 -10.01 24.38
C SER A 300 3.55 -10.05 22.94
N VAL A 301 3.99 -9.16 22.04
CA VAL A 301 3.61 -9.20 20.61
C VAL A 301 3.87 -10.57 19.98
N LEU A 302 4.98 -11.23 20.34
CA LEU A 302 5.32 -12.55 19.78
C LEU A 302 4.42 -13.69 20.26
N PHE A 303 3.86 -13.53 21.46
CA PHE A 303 3.13 -14.55 22.18
C PHE A 303 1.65 -14.21 22.31
N HIS A 304 1.18 -13.16 21.63
CA HIS A 304 -0.23 -12.86 21.59
C HIS A 304 -0.98 -14.06 21.01
N LYS A 305 -2.07 -14.42 21.68
CA LYS A 305 -2.93 -15.55 21.38
C LYS A 305 -4.03 -15.04 20.45
N PRO A 306 -3.90 -15.25 19.12
CA PRO A 306 -4.97 -14.87 18.23
C PRO A 306 -6.20 -15.76 18.47
N SER A 307 -7.31 -15.41 17.82
CA SER A 307 -8.44 -16.34 17.70
C SER A 307 -8.05 -17.60 16.93
N SER A 308 -7.05 -17.48 16.04
CA SER A 308 -6.41 -18.60 15.35
C SER A 308 -5.51 -19.39 16.30
N SER A 309 -5.23 -20.66 15.98
CA SER A 309 -4.60 -21.57 16.93
C SER A 309 -3.11 -21.33 17.19
N LEU A 310 -2.43 -20.43 16.46
CA LEU A 310 -0.98 -20.28 16.51
C LEU A 310 -0.55 -18.82 16.73
N THR A 311 0.34 -18.60 17.70
CA THR A 311 0.99 -17.29 17.90
C THR A 311 1.99 -16.98 16.79
N THR A 312 2.38 -15.70 16.63
CA THR A 312 3.43 -15.28 15.70
C THR A 312 4.74 -16.06 15.94
N PHE A 313 5.11 -16.29 17.21
CA PHE A 313 6.25 -17.12 17.57
C PHE A 313 6.11 -18.57 17.08
N GLN A 314 4.96 -19.20 17.32
CA GLN A 314 4.72 -20.60 16.93
C GLN A 314 4.70 -20.75 15.40
N TYR A 315 4.06 -19.81 14.70
CA TYR A 315 4.04 -19.77 13.24
C TYR A 315 5.47 -19.64 12.67
N ALA A 316 6.26 -18.69 13.18
CA ALA A 316 7.64 -18.51 12.77
C ALA A 316 8.50 -19.75 13.06
N CYS A 317 8.36 -20.37 14.23
CA CYS A 317 9.09 -21.59 14.58
C CYS A 317 8.75 -22.76 13.65
N LYS A 318 7.47 -22.91 13.29
CA LYS A 318 6.99 -23.94 12.36
C LYS A 318 7.56 -23.74 10.95
N LYS A 319 7.61 -22.49 10.46
CA LYS A 319 8.05 -22.16 9.09
C LYS A 319 9.58 -22.13 8.96
N HIS A 320 10.29 -21.56 9.94
CA HIS A 320 11.73 -21.24 9.82
C HIS A 320 12.64 -22.03 10.77
N GLY A 321 12.07 -22.86 11.64
CA GLY A 321 12.78 -23.65 12.64
C GLY A 321 13.00 -22.90 13.95
N GLY A 322 12.70 -23.57 15.07
CA GLY A 322 12.73 -22.98 16.41
C GLY A 322 14.09 -22.40 16.82
N GLU A 323 15.20 -23.08 16.52
CA GLU A 323 16.54 -22.60 16.87
C GLU A 323 16.89 -21.29 16.15
N LYS A 324 16.50 -21.16 14.88
CA LYS A 324 16.74 -19.94 14.10
C LYS A 324 15.94 -18.77 14.65
N VAL A 325 14.66 -18.98 14.93
CA VAL A 325 13.77 -17.96 15.51
C VAL A 325 14.26 -17.54 16.91
N LYS A 326 14.61 -18.50 17.76
CA LYS A 326 15.16 -18.23 19.09
C LYS A 326 16.44 -17.41 19.03
N LYS A 327 17.35 -17.73 18.08
CA LYS A 327 18.59 -16.95 17.86
C LYS A 327 18.30 -15.50 17.48
N ILE A 328 17.31 -15.25 16.61
CA ILE A 328 16.89 -13.88 16.23
C ILE A 328 16.37 -13.12 17.44
N ILE A 329 15.52 -13.76 18.24
CA ILE A 329 14.97 -13.15 19.45
C ILE A 329 16.11 -12.77 20.41
N GLU A 330 17.01 -13.71 20.71
CA GLU A 330 18.14 -13.47 21.61
C GLU A 330 19.08 -12.37 21.11
N ASN A 331 19.40 -12.38 19.81
CA ASN A 331 20.22 -11.33 19.19
C ASN A 331 19.55 -9.96 19.32
N THR A 332 18.25 -9.86 19.04
CA THR A 332 17.50 -8.61 19.12
C THR A 332 17.46 -8.11 20.56
N LEU A 333 17.12 -8.96 21.53
CA LEU A 333 17.12 -8.60 22.96
C LEU A 333 18.51 -8.15 23.42
N ALA A 334 19.58 -8.79 22.96
CA ALA A 334 20.95 -8.39 23.26
C ALA A 334 21.31 -6.99 22.70
N ARG A 335 20.85 -6.66 21.47
CA ARG A 335 21.04 -5.32 20.88
C ARG A 335 20.42 -4.21 21.72
N TYR A 336 19.25 -4.45 22.32
CA TYR A 336 18.52 -3.44 23.11
C TYR A 336 18.81 -3.47 24.63
N SER A 337 19.49 -4.51 25.13
CA SER A 337 19.83 -4.62 26.55
C SER A 337 20.72 -3.49 27.08
N SER A 338 21.48 -2.82 26.20
CA SER A 338 22.36 -1.70 26.55
C SER A 338 21.63 -0.37 26.70
N SER A 339 20.55 -0.15 25.95
CA SER A 339 19.82 1.12 25.92
C SER A 339 18.63 1.15 26.87
N THR A 340 17.89 0.03 26.96
CA THR A 340 16.72 -0.10 27.84
C THR A 340 16.69 -1.51 28.42
N PRO A 341 17.21 -1.71 29.63
CA PRO A 341 17.16 -3.02 30.29
C PRO A 341 15.71 -3.47 30.42
N ILE A 342 15.42 -4.66 29.89
CA ILE A 342 14.11 -5.27 30.00
C ILE A 342 13.92 -5.67 31.46
N ASN A 343 12.88 -5.13 32.10
CA ASN A 343 12.50 -5.59 33.43
C ASN A 343 11.84 -6.97 33.29
N SER A 344 12.66 -8.01 33.31
CA SER A 344 12.23 -9.39 33.11
C SER A 344 11.14 -9.82 34.11
N ALA A 345 11.18 -9.30 35.34
CA ALA A 345 10.20 -9.59 36.37
C ALA A 345 8.82 -8.99 36.03
N ASP A 346 8.80 -7.72 35.60
CA ASP A 346 7.58 -7.05 35.12
C ASP A 346 7.03 -7.69 33.84
N ALA A 347 7.91 -8.08 32.91
CA ALA A 347 7.53 -8.76 31.68
C ALA A 347 6.86 -10.11 32.00
N LEU A 348 7.44 -10.89 32.93
CA LEU A 348 6.89 -12.17 33.37
C LEU A 348 5.53 -12.01 34.04
N LEU A 349 5.39 -11.06 34.96
CA LEU A 349 4.10 -10.78 35.63
C LEU A 349 3.05 -10.32 34.62
N SER A 350 3.42 -9.45 33.67
CA SER A 350 2.49 -8.96 32.65
C SER A 350 2.03 -10.09 31.72
N ALA A 351 2.97 -10.94 31.26
CA ALA A 351 2.65 -12.10 30.45
C ALA A 351 1.80 -13.14 31.19
N ALA A 352 1.94 -13.26 32.52
CA ALA A 352 1.18 -14.21 33.31
C ALA A 352 -0.25 -13.74 33.65
N ILE A 353 -0.51 -12.43 33.63
CA ILE A 353 -1.83 -11.83 33.95
C ILE A 353 -2.64 -11.53 32.68
N ASP A 354 -1.98 -11.25 31.54
CA ASP A 354 -2.65 -10.97 30.28
C ASP A 354 -3.20 -12.25 29.64
N GLU A 355 -4.53 -12.38 29.61
CA GLU A 355 -5.24 -13.53 29.03
C GLU A 355 -5.00 -13.71 27.53
N ASN A 356 -4.53 -12.65 26.87
CA ASN A 356 -4.18 -12.67 25.45
C ASN A 356 -2.74 -13.11 25.23
N VAL A 357 -1.95 -13.39 26.27
CA VAL A 357 -0.59 -13.94 26.12
C VAL A 357 -0.62 -15.46 26.27
N HIS A 358 -0.12 -16.15 25.26
CA HIS A 358 0.01 -17.60 25.27
C HIS A 358 1.04 -18.04 26.33
N VAL A 359 0.81 -19.21 26.95
CA VAL A 359 1.67 -19.78 28.00
C VAL A 359 3.13 -19.95 27.58
N ASP A 360 3.39 -20.11 26.27
CA ASP A 360 4.75 -20.15 25.71
C ASP A 360 5.53 -18.86 26.02
N GLY A 361 4.88 -17.70 26.11
CA GLY A 361 5.52 -16.44 26.48
C GLY A 361 6.01 -16.44 27.93
N VAL A 362 5.19 -16.97 28.85
CA VAL A 362 5.56 -17.16 30.26
C VAL A 362 6.75 -18.14 30.36
N TYR A 363 6.67 -19.26 29.65
CA TYR A 363 7.73 -20.27 29.66
C TYR A 363 9.03 -19.77 29.02
N PHE A 364 8.94 -18.97 27.96
CA PHE A 364 10.07 -18.31 27.33
C PHE A 364 10.80 -17.40 28.31
N LEU A 365 10.08 -16.55 29.04
CA LEU A 365 10.66 -15.63 30.03
C LEU A 365 11.32 -16.37 31.20
N LEU A 366 10.69 -17.45 31.71
CA LEU A 366 11.28 -18.29 32.75
C LEU A 366 12.56 -19.01 32.32
N ARG A 367 12.62 -19.47 31.06
CA ARG A 367 13.83 -20.11 30.53
C ARG A 367 14.99 -19.15 30.36
N ARG A 368 14.72 -17.85 30.16
CA ARG A 368 15.73 -16.81 29.98
C ARG A 368 16.37 -16.39 31.32
N ASP A 369 15.59 -16.33 32.40
CA ASP A 369 16.07 -16.05 33.76
C ASP A 369 15.45 -17.06 34.74
N PRO A 370 16.06 -18.25 34.94
CA PRO A 370 15.49 -19.31 35.76
C PRO A 370 15.35 -18.93 37.24
N ASP A 371 16.14 -17.96 37.72
CA ASP A 371 16.10 -17.48 39.10
C ASP A 371 15.03 -16.41 39.33
N MET A 372 14.31 -16.00 38.28
CA MET A 372 13.36 -14.88 38.33
C MET A 372 12.23 -15.07 39.33
N LEU A 373 11.72 -16.30 39.48
CA LEU A 373 10.69 -16.59 40.49
C LEU A 373 11.23 -16.40 41.91
N GLN A 374 12.48 -16.80 42.17
CA GLN A 374 13.12 -16.61 43.47
C GLN A 374 13.37 -15.12 43.74
N LYS A 375 13.80 -14.37 42.73
CA LYS A 375 13.98 -12.90 42.80
C LYS A 375 12.67 -12.20 43.14
N LEU A 376 11.57 -12.58 42.48
CA LEU A 376 10.23 -12.04 42.75
C LEU A 376 9.77 -12.33 44.19
N LEU A 377 9.94 -13.57 44.65
CA LEU A 377 9.58 -13.97 46.02
C LEU A 377 10.42 -13.25 47.08
N SER A 378 11.72 -13.05 46.80
CA SER A 378 12.64 -12.36 47.73
C SER A 378 12.44 -10.85 47.78
N SER A 379 11.88 -10.26 46.70
CA SER A 379 11.58 -8.83 46.60
C SER A 379 10.24 -8.46 47.23
N SER A 380 9.42 -9.45 47.60
CA SER A 380 8.16 -9.20 48.30
C SER A 380 8.51 -8.61 49.66
N PRO A 381 8.17 -7.33 49.95
CA PRO A 381 8.48 -6.72 51.23
C PRO A 381 7.86 -7.61 52.29
N SER A 382 8.69 -8.11 53.20
CA SER A 382 8.25 -8.92 54.32
C SER A 382 7.17 -8.10 55.01
N SER A 383 5.91 -8.52 54.85
CA SER A 383 4.73 -7.85 55.38
C SER A 383 4.93 -7.76 56.89
N SER A 384 5.56 -6.68 57.31
CA SER A 384 5.85 -6.36 58.68
C SER A 384 4.54 -5.82 59.22
N THR A 385 3.59 -6.74 59.39
CA THR A 385 2.31 -6.50 60.03
C THR A 385 2.61 -6.17 61.49
N SER A 386 2.95 -4.91 61.73
CA SER A 386 2.80 -4.26 63.02
C SER A 386 1.33 -4.41 63.39
N SER A 387 1.08 -5.38 64.24
CA SER A 387 -0.20 -5.72 64.83
C SER A 387 -0.60 -4.58 65.77
N THR A 388 -1.19 -3.53 65.21
CA THR A 388 -1.99 -2.59 65.99
C THR A 388 -3.43 -3.07 65.93
N ALA A 389 -3.79 -3.85 66.94
CA ALA A 389 -5.17 -4.15 67.27
C ALA A 389 -5.92 -2.84 67.50
N VAL A 390 -6.90 -2.54 66.64
CA VAL A 390 -7.97 -1.61 66.99
C VAL A 390 -9.30 -2.29 66.68
N ALA A 391 -10.13 -2.20 67.70
CA ALA A 391 -11.39 -2.84 67.92
C ALA A 391 -12.44 -2.57 66.83
N ASP A 392 -13.16 -3.63 66.50
CA ASP A 392 -14.61 -3.74 66.70
C ASP A 392 -15.49 -2.60 66.14
N CYS A 393 -16.12 -2.88 65.01
CA CYS A 393 -17.48 -2.43 64.73
C CYS A 393 -18.13 -3.24 63.59
N ASP A 394 -18.97 -4.19 64.01
CA ASP A 394 -20.33 -4.45 63.57
C ASP A 394 -20.73 -4.35 62.07
N ILE A 395 -21.01 -5.55 61.53
CA ILE A 395 -22.25 -5.97 60.87
C ILE A 395 -23.06 -4.89 60.12
N ASN A 396 -23.08 -4.97 58.78
CA ASN A 396 -24.36 -4.90 58.07
C ASN A 396 -24.30 -5.63 56.71
N MET A 397 -24.86 -6.84 56.68
CA MET A 397 -25.22 -7.51 55.43
C MET A 397 -26.45 -6.83 54.85
N ASN A 398 -26.33 -6.27 53.65
CA ASN A 398 -27.49 -6.01 52.81
C ASN A 398 -27.25 -6.56 51.41
N SER A 399 -27.64 -7.82 51.25
CA SER A 399 -27.89 -8.47 49.98
C SER A 399 -29.02 -7.73 49.28
N ASN A 400 -28.76 -7.14 48.10
CA ASN A 400 -29.84 -6.78 47.20
C ASN A 400 -29.51 -7.17 45.76
N SER A 401 -30.05 -8.32 45.40
CA SER A 401 -30.29 -8.81 44.06
C SER A 401 -31.35 -7.95 43.35
N ASN A 402 -31.03 -7.43 42.17
CA ASN A 402 -31.96 -7.11 41.08
C ASN A 402 -31.11 -7.02 39.80
N SER A 403 -31.15 -7.98 38.87
CA SER A 403 -32.19 -8.29 37.88
C SER A 403 -32.46 -7.15 36.89
N SER A 404 -32.31 -7.50 35.60
CA SER A 404 -32.99 -6.92 34.42
C SER A 404 -32.44 -5.62 33.82
N SER A 405 -31.86 -5.73 32.62
CA SER A 405 -32.31 -5.07 31.37
C SER A 405 -31.25 -5.37 30.28
N ASN A 406 -31.47 -6.31 29.36
CA ASN A 406 -32.07 -6.09 28.03
C ASN A 406 -31.75 -4.72 27.42
N ASN A 407 -31.04 -4.76 26.28
CA ASN A 407 -31.12 -3.89 25.09
C ASN A 407 -30.03 -4.46 24.14
N ASP A 408 -30.33 -5.31 23.16
CA ASP A 408 -31.04 -5.01 21.90
C ASP A 408 -30.64 -3.65 21.31
N THR A 409 -29.46 -3.61 20.69
CA THR A 409 -29.10 -2.59 19.72
C THR A 409 -29.26 -3.16 18.32
N ASN A 410 -30.37 -2.79 17.69
CA ASN A 410 -30.60 -2.89 16.26
C ASN A 410 -29.50 -2.11 15.51
N ASP A 411 -28.70 -2.81 14.71
CA ASP A 411 -27.91 -2.17 13.66
C ASP A 411 -28.85 -1.76 12.52
N GLU A 412 -29.28 -0.51 12.59
CA GLU A 412 -30.02 0.19 11.54
C GLU A 412 -29.07 0.47 10.38
N VAL A 413 -29.07 -0.43 9.39
CA VAL A 413 -28.39 -0.29 8.10
C VAL A 413 -28.94 0.94 7.39
N ASN A 414 -28.19 2.03 7.53
CA ASN A 414 -28.49 3.34 6.96
C ASN A 414 -28.21 3.32 5.44
N SER A 415 -29.13 2.75 4.68
CA SER A 415 -29.13 2.78 3.23
C SER A 415 -29.52 4.19 2.74
N ARG A 416 -28.57 5.13 2.78
CA ARG A 416 -28.70 6.42 2.09
C ARG A 416 -28.76 6.17 0.58
N LYS A 417 -29.98 6.25 0.05
CA LYS A 417 -30.24 6.29 -1.40
C LYS A 417 -29.48 7.46 -2.01
N ARG A 418 -28.44 7.15 -2.79
CA ARG A 418 -27.77 8.07 -3.72
C ARG A 418 -28.83 8.71 -4.64
N LYS A 419 -28.90 10.05 -4.65
CA LYS A 419 -29.54 10.79 -5.74
C LYS A 419 -28.60 10.72 -6.94
N ARG A 420 -29.03 10.03 -8.00
CA ARG A 420 -28.45 10.20 -9.33
C ARG A 420 -28.83 11.59 -9.84
N SER A 421 -27.84 12.46 -10.05
CA SER A 421 -27.96 13.67 -10.87
C SER A 421 -27.79 13.31 -12.35
#